data_AF-A0A2A7WUR5-F1
#
_entry.id   AF-A0A2A7WUR5-F1
#
_cell.length_a   1.000
_cell.length_b   1.000
_cell.length_c   1.000
_cell.angle_alpha   90.00
_cell.angle_beta   90.00
_cell.angle_gamma   90.00
#
_symmetry.space_group_name_H-M   'P 1'
#
loop_
_entity.id
_entity.type
_entity.pdbx_description
1 polymer ?
#
loop_
_entity_poly.entity_id
_entity_poly.type
_entity_poly.pdbx_seq_one_letter_code
_entity_poly.pdbx_strand_id
1 'polypeptide(L)'
;MEWLKALLTKHNVGEEVVTSILEATKDSQYVPKSRLDDEISKKKDLETEIVNRDKQIKDLSKLSNDNEALTKKLADLETSNSDWKSKYDVLQLDTAIKLSITDAHNLETVLKLLPREGLELQEGKVKGLDDVLTKMKTDHAYLFKAEDTNNPNLSGFKPNNPPGKNNGSNTNPWAKESFNLTEQGRIMNENPDLANQLMAQAK
;
A
#
# COMPACT_ATOMS: atom_id res chain seq x y z
N MET A 1 34.89 -65.67 28.99
CA MET A 1 35.83 -66.82 29.04
C MET A 1 36.63 -67.01 27.76
N GLU A 2 36.11 -66.66 26.58
CA GLU A 2 36.83 -66.78 25.31
C GLU A 2 38.21 -66.08 25.29
N TRP A 3 38.32 -64.90 25.90
CA TRP A 3 39.60 -64.17 25.99
C TRP A 3 40.66 -64.92 26.82
N LEU A 4 40.26 -65.61 27.91
CA LEU A 4 41.15 -66.38 28.77
C LEU A 4 41.57 -67.68 28.07
N LYS A 5 40.63 -68.36 27.41
CA LYS A 5 40.93 -69.52 26.57
C LYS A 5 41.94 -69.18 25.48
N ALA A 6 41.70 -68.10 24.73
CA ALA A 6 42.61 -67.63 23.68
C ALA A 6 44.01 -67.27 24.21
N LEU A 7 44.09 -66.65 25.40
CA LEU A 7 45.36 -66.33 26.05
C LEU A 7 46.15 -67.59 26.44
N LEU A 8 45.50 -68.57 27.08
CA LEU A 8 46.15 -69.81 27.52
C LEU A 8 46.61 -70.67 26.34
N THR A 9 45.80 -70.75 25.28
CA THR A 9 46.18 -71.46 24.05
C THR A 9 47.34 -70.76 23.32
N LYS A 10 47.39 -69.43 23.30
CA LYS A 10 48.52 -68.66 22.74
C LYS A 10 49.85 -68.94 23.46
N HIS A 11 49.79 -69.30 24.74
CA HIS A 11 50.96 -69.69 25.54
C HIS A 11 51.21 -71.20 25.55
N ASN A 12 50.59 -71.96 24.63
CA ASN A 12 50.82 -73.39 24.45
C ASN A 12 50.51 -74.27 25.70
N VAL A 13 49.58 -73.81 26.55
CA VAL A 13 49.11 -74.60 27.69
C VAL A 13 48.27 -75.79 27.17
N GLY A 14 48.52 -76.99 27.71
CA GLY A 14 47.82 -78.21 27.29
C GLY A 14 46.30 -78.14 27.51
N GLU A 15 45.53 -78.72 26.59
CA GLU A 15 44.05 -78.61 26.57
C GLU A 15 43.36 -79.06 27.85
N GLU A 16 43.87 -80.11 28.51
CA GLU A 16 43.31 -80.59 29.77
C GLU A 16 43.42 -79.53 30.88
N VAL A 17 44.57 -78.86 30.96
CA VAL A 17 44.84 -77.80 31.94
C VAL A 17 44.02 -76.56 31.62
N VAL A 18 43.86 -76.22 30.34
CA VAL A 18 42.99 -75.11 29.90
C VAL A 18 41.54 -75.36 30.34
N THR A 19 41.06 -76.60 30.20
CA THR A 19 39.68 -76.96 30.56
C THR A 19 39.45 -76.86 32.07
N SER A 20 40.39 -77.38 32.86
CA SER A 20 40.37 -77.29 34.33
C SER A 20 40.40 -75.84 34.83
N ILE A 21 41.28 -74.99 34.27
CA ILE A 21 41.35 -73.56 34.63
C ILE A 21 40.05 -72.84 34.27
N LEU A 22 39.46 -73.13 33.10
CA LEU A 22 38.20 -72.53 32.68
C LEU A 22 37.05 -72.94 33.60
N GLU A 23 37.00 -74.18 34.08
CA GLU A 23 36.00 -74.63 35.05
C GLU A 23 36.19 -73.97 36.41
N ALA A 24 37.40 -73.92 36.93
CA ALA A 24 37.70 -73.25 38.20
C ALA A 24 37.39 -71.74 38.18
N THR A 25 37.41 -71.12 37.00
CA THR A 25 37.14 -69.69 36.83
C THR A 25 35.68 -69.38 36.49
N LYS A 26 34.83 -70.36 36.15
CA LYS A 26 33.39 -70.15 35.88
C LYS A 26 32.63 -69.57 37.07
N ASP A 27 33.03 -69.92 38.29
CA ASP A 27 32.41 -69.40 39.53
C ASP A 27 33.03 -68.10 40.03
N SER A 28 34.16 -67.68 39.43
CA SER A 28 34.77 -66.38 39.73
C SER A 28 34.16 -65.31 38.83
N GLN A 29 33.60 -64.25 39.42
CA GLN A 29 33.05 -63.08 38.70
C GLN A 29 34.15 -62.21 38.05
N TYR A 30 35.14 -62.82 37.41
CA TYR A 30 36.29 -62.13 36.88
C TYR A 30 35.95 -61.44 35.56
N VAL A 31 35.87 -60.11 35.60
CA VAL A 31 35.65 -59.27 34.43
C VAL A 31 37.00 -58.82 33.86
N PRO A 32 37.26 -58.95 32.56
CA PRO A 32 38.52 -58.51 31.95
C PRO A 32 38.67 -57.00 32.12
N LYS A 33 39.89 -56.54 32.45
CA LYS A 33 40.20 -55.11 32.61
C LYS A 33 39.77 -54.27 31.40
N SER A 34 39.94 -54.80 30.18
CA SER A 34 39.49 -54.13 28.95
C SER A 34 37.99 -53.84 28.95
N ARG A 35 37.15 -54.77 29.43
CA ARG A 35 35.69 -54.58 29.51
C ARG A 35 35.31 -53.53 30.55
N LEU A 36 36.08 -53.43 31.64
CA LEU A 36 35.89 -52.39 32.64
C LEU A 36 36.30 -51.02 32.11
N ASP A 37 37.44 -50.94 31.42
CA ASP A 37 37.94 -49.71 30.79
C ASP A 37 36.98 -49.21 29.68
N ASP A 38 36.40 -50.13 28.89
CA ASP A 38 35.36 -49.82 27.90
C ASP A 38 34.10 -49.24 28.57
N GLU A 39 33.65 -49.83 29.68
CA GLU A 39 32.45 -49.39 30.40
C GLU A 39 32.66 -48.03 31.10
N ILE A 40 33.85 -47.81 31.64
CA ILE A 40 34.25 -46.51 32.22
C ILE A 40 34.28 -45.43 31.12
N SER A 41 34.78 -45.77 29.94
CA SER A 41 34.82 -44.84 28.81
C SER A 41 33.41 -44.47 28.34
N LYS A 42 32.53 -45.46 28.17
CA LYS A 42 31.10 -45.23 27.87
C LYS A 42 30.40 -44.39 28.93
N LYS A 43 30.67 -44.65 30.20
CA LYS A 43 30.10 -43.87 31.30
C LYS A 43 30.51 -42.39 31.20
N LYS A 44 31.79 -42.13 30.92
CA LYS A 44 32.31 -40.76 30.76
C LYS A 44 31.71 -40.06 29.53
N ASP A 45 31.50 -40.78 28.44
CA ASP A 45 30.82 -40.27 27.25
C ASP A 45 29.37 -39.90 27.55
N LEU A 46 28.65 -40.76 28.27
CA LEU A 46 27.26 -40.51 28.71
C LEU A 46 27.16 -39.32 29.68
N GLU A 47 28.08 -39.21 30.65
CA GLU A 47 28.15 -38.05 31.55
C GLU A 47 28.37 -36.74 30.77
N THR A 48 29.22 -36.78 29.74
CA THR A 48 29.46 -35.64 28.84
C THR A 48 28.20 -35.28 28.05
N GLU A 49 27.47 -36.27 27.54
CA GLU A 49 26.22 -36.07 26.80
C GLU A 49 25.12 -35.48 27.68
N ILE A 50 25.02 -35.91 28.95
CA ILE A 50 24.09 -35.35 29.93
C ILE A 50 24.39 -33.87 30.18
N VAL A 51 25.65 -33.50 30.42
CA VAL A 51 26.03 -32.08 30.62
C VAL A 51 25.71 -31.24 29.38
N ASN A 52 25.92 -31.79 28.18
CA ASN A 52 25.59 -31.10 26.94
C ASN A 52 24.07 -30.91 26.78
N ARG A 53 23.27 -31.93 27.10
CA ARG A 53 21.80 -31.83 27.12
C ARG A 53 21.31 -30.80 28.13
N ASP A 54 21.85 -30.78 29.34
CA ASP A 54 21.50 -29.78 30.36
C ASP A 54 21.82 -28.36 29.91
N LYS A 55 22.94 -28.17 29.19
CA LYS A 55 23.29 -26.89 28.58
C LYS A 55 22.27 -26.50 27.50
N GLN A 56 21.91 -27.42 26.60
CA GLN A 56 20.90 -27.19 25.57
C GLN A 56 19.53 -26.86 26.17
N ILE A 57 19.12 -27.54 27.25
CA ILE A 57 17.87 -27.25 27.97
C ILE A 57 17.91 -25.85 28.58
N LYS A 58 19.02 -25.45 29.21
CA LYS A 58 19.19 -24.08 29.73
C LYS A 58 19.17 -23.04 28.62
N ASP A 59 19.79 -23.31 27.47
CA ASP A 59 19.81 -22.39 26.34
C ASP A 59 18.43 -22.29 25.67
N LEU A 60 17.70 -23.41 25.53
CA LEU A 60 16.30 -23.43 25.09
C LEU A 60 15.37 -22.71 26.09
N SER A 61 15.58 -22.88 27.39
CA SER A 61 14.82 -22.19 28.42
C SER A 61 15.07 -20.68 28.41
N LYS A 62 16.29 -20.22 28.10
CA LYS A 62 16.58 -18.80 27.88
C LYS A 62 15.89 -18.27 26.63
N LEU A 63 15.91 -19.01 25.52
CA LEU A 63 15.16 -18.66 24.31
C LEU A 63 13.64 -18.62 24.56
N SER A 64 13.13 -19.45 25.48
CA SER A 64 11.73 -19.44 25.91
C SER A 64 11.36 -18.20 26.75
N ASN A 65 12.32 -17.50 27.37
CA ASN A 65 12.07 -16.26 28.11
C ASN A 65 11.98 -15.02 27.19
N ASP A 66 12.41 -15.11 25.92
CA ASP A 66 12.24 -14.03 24.93
C ASP A 66 10.80 -13.94 24.35
N ASN A 67 9.89 -14.80 24.80
CA ASN A 67 8.51 -14.84 24.32
C ASN A 67 7.70 -13.60 24.76
N GLU A 68 8.02 -12.96 25.90
CA GLU A 68 7.34 -11.73 26.32
C GLU A 68 7.64 -10.55 25.38
N ALA A 69 8.91 -10.41 24.96
CA ALA A 69 9.32 -9.35 24.04
C ALA A 69 8.74 -9.57 22.64
N LEU A 70 8.67 -10.83 22.18
CA LEU A 70 8.04 -11.19 20.92
C LEU A 70 6.52 -11.01 20.97
N THR A 71 5.86 -11.41 22.05
CA THR A 71 4.41 -11.23 22.24
C THR A 71 4.05 -9.74 22.32
N LYS A 72 4.86 -8.93 23.00
CA LYS A 72 4.69 -7.48 23.03
C LYS A 72 4.85 -6.85 21.65
N LYS A 73 5.89 -7.24 20.90
CA LYS A 73 6.06 -6.79 19.51
C LYS A 73 4.91 -7.23 18.60
N LEU A 74 4.38 -8.43 18.80
CA LEU A 74 3.23 -8.93 18.05
C LEU A 74 1.99 -8.06 18.33
N ALA A 75 1.69 -7.79 19.60
CA ALA A 75 0.58 -6.93 20.00
C ALA A 75 0.75 -5.48 19.48
N ASP A 76 1.97 -4.93 19.54
CA ASP A 76 2.29 -3.61 18.99
C ASP A 76 2.09 -3.58 17.46
N LEU A 77 2.53 -4.63 16.75
CA LEU A 77 2.35 -4.77 15.31
C LEU A 77 0.89 -4.97 14.90
N GLU A 78 0.12 -5.76 15.65
CA GLU A 78 -1.32 -5.95 15.43
C GLU A 78 -2.08 -4.64 15.62
N THR A 79 -1.78 -3.89 16.69
CA THR A 79 -2.36 -2.57 16.95
C THR A 79 -2.01 -1.60 15.82
N SER A 80 -0.73 -1.54 15.44
CA SER A 80 -0.30 -0.67 14.35
C SER A 80 -0.96 -1.02 13.02
N ASN A 81 -1.10 -2.32 12.71
CA ASN A 81 -1.74 -2.77 11.48
C ASN A 81 -3.24 -2.44 11.45
N SER A 82 -3.95 -2.56 12.59
CA SER A 82 -5.33 -2.13 12.73
C SER A 82 -5.49 -0.62 12.51
N ASP A 83 -4.61 0.20 13.09
CA ASP A 83 -4.58 1.64 12.90
C ASP A 83 -4.33 2.02 11.44
N TRP A 84 -3.37 1.36 10.79
CA TRP A 84 -3.07 1.58 9.37
C TRP A 84 -4.23 1.19 8.47
N LYS A 85 -4.91 0.07 8.76
CA LYS A 85 -6.10 -0.35 8.02
C LYS A 85 -7.22 0.68 8.13
N SER A 86 -7.51 1.16 9.34
CA SER A 86 -8.51 2.21 9.56
C SER A 86 -8.17 3.50 8.80
N LYS A 87 -6.91 3.97 8.88
CA LYS A 87 -6.44 5.13 8.12
C LYS A 87 -6.55 4.93 6.61
N TYR A 88 -6.25 3.72 6.14
CA TYR A 88 -6.34 3.36 4.73
C TYR A 88 -7.79 3.38 4.24
N ASP A 89 -8.72 2.80 4.99
CA ASP A 89 -10.14 2.79 4.66
C ASP A 89 -10.71 4.22 4.62
N VAL A 90 -10.33 5.06 5.59
CA VAL A 90 -10.68 6.51 5.58
C VAL A 90 -10.10 7.22 4.36
N LEU A 91 -8.84 6.96 4.01
CA LEU A 91 -8.19 7.56 2.85
C LEU A 91 -8.86 7.12 1.54
N GLN A 92 -9.21 5.84 1.41
CA GLN A 92 -9.92 5.33 0.24
C GLN A 92 -11.29 6.00 0.09
N LEU A 93 -12.04 6.11 1.18
CA LEU A 93 -13.33 6.78 1.21
C LEU A 93 -13.19 8.26 0.83
N ASP A 94 -12.31 9.01 1.49
CA ASP A 94 -12.05 10.42 1.18
C ASP A 94 -11.62 10.60 -0.30
N THR A 95 -10.81 9.69 -0.84
CA THR A 95 -10.38 9.72 -2.25
C THR A 95 -11.56 9.48 -3.20
N ALA A 96 -12.40 8.49 -2.92
CA ALA A 96 -13.57 8.20 -3.74
C ALA A 96 -14.59 9.34 -3.71
N ILE A 97 -14.76 10.00 -2.55
CA ILE A 97 -15.58 11.20 -2.41
C ILE A 97 -14.98 12.34 -3.25
N LYS A 98 -13.66 12.60 -3.13
CA LYS A 98 -12.94 13.61 -3.93
C LYS A 98 -13.16 13.44 -5.43
N LEU A 99 -13.10 12.20 -5.91
CA LEU A 99 -13.28 11.88 -7.33
C LEU A 99 -14.74 12.07 -7.79
N SER A 100 -15.71 11.91 -6.88
CA SER A 100 -17.14 12.03 -7.19
C SER A 100 -17.61 13.49 -7.24
N ILE A 101 -16.97 14.39 -6.49
CA ILE A 101 -17.33 15.81 -6.42
C ILE A 101 -16.55 16.59 -7.47
N THR A 102 -17.21 17.01 -8.55
CA THR A 102 -16.60 17.75 -9.67
C THR A 102 -16.98 19.23 -9.70
N ASP A 103 -18.05 19.59 -8.99
CA ASP A 103 -18.71 20.89 -9.01
C ASP A 103 -18.41 21.74 -7.77
N ALA A 104 -17.54 21.31 -6.87
CA ALA A 104 -17.14 22.12 -5.72
C ALA A 104 -16.25 23.33 -6.10
N HIS A 105 -16.42 24.45 -5.43
CA HIS A 105 -15.50 25.59 -5.49
C HIS A 105 -14.20 25.30 -4.72
N ASN A 106 -14.30 24.68 -3.54
CA ASN A 106 -13.17 24.21 -2.75
C ASN A 106 -13.48 22.80 -2.21
N LEU A 107 -12.81 21.80 -2.80
CA LEU A 107 -13.03 20.40 -2.47
C LEU A 107 -12.65 20.06 -1.02
N GLU A 108 -11.58 20.66 -0.49
CA GLU A 108 -11.13 20.44 0.89
C GLU A 108 -12.14 20.99 1.91
N THR A 109 -12.76 22.13 1.63
CA THR A 109 -13.83 22.68 2.47
C THR A 109 -15.06 21.79 2.46
N VAL A 110 -15.46 21.29 1.29
CA VAL A 110 -16.61 20.39 1.17
C VAL A 110 -16.37 19.10 1.95
N LEU A 111 -15.18 18.48 1.84
CA LEU A 111 -14.86 17.26 2.59
C LEU A 111 -14.86 17.44 4.11
N LYS A 112 -14.42 18.60 4.61
CA LYS A 112 -14.41 18.89 6.05
C LYS A 112 -15.81 19.03 6.63
N LEU A 113 -16.76 19.50 5.82
CA LEU A 113 -18.14 19.74 6.22
C LEU A 113 -19.07 18.57 5.88
N LEU A 114 -18.62 17.62 5.05
CA LEU A 114 -19.41 16.48 4.64
C LEU A 114 -19.66 15.53 5.82
N PRO A 115 -20.93 15.25 6.18
CA PRO A 115 -21.23 14.23 7.18
C PRO A 115 -20.86 12.85 6.64
N ARG A 116 -20.08 12.10 7.42
CA ARG A 116 -19.57 10.77 7.03
C ARG A 116 -20.48 9.61 7.43
N GLU A 117 -21.56 9.91 8.16
CA GLU A 117 -22.49 8.92 8.68
C GLU A 117 -23.21 8.19 7.54
N GLY A 118 -23.04 6.88 7.46
CA GLY A 118 -23.66 6.03 6.44
C GLY A 118 -22.97 6.03 5.07
N LEU A 119 -21.78 6.66 4.93
CA LEU A 119 -20.99 6.57 3.71
C LEU A 119 -20.16 5.28 3.70
N GLU A 120 -20.40 4.44 2.70
CA GLU A 120 -19.69 3.17 2.54
C GLU A 120 -19.05 3.07 1.15
N LEU A 121 -17.81 2.59 1.09
CA LEU A 121 -17.13 2.34 -0.18
C LEU A 121 -17.61 0.99 -0.75
N GLN A 122 -18.24 1.02 -1.92
CA GLN A 122 -18.66 -0.15 -2.69
C GLN A 122 -18.08 -0.08 -4.10
N GLU A 123 -17.19 -1.02 -4.44
CA GLU A 123 -16.65 -1.19 -5.81
C GLU A 123 -16.05 0.10 -6.41
N GLY A 124 -15.43 0.94 -5.57
CA GLY A 124 -14.83 2.22 -5.99
C GLY A 124 -15.79 3.39 -6.08
N LYS A 125 -17.07 3.21 -5.74
CA LYS A 125 -18.07 4.27 -5.56
C LYS A 125 -18.48 4.39 -4.09
N VAL A 126 -18.97 5.56 -3.70
CA VAL A 126 -19.41 5.81 -2.32
C VAL A 126 -20.93 5.75 -2.26
N LYS A 127 -21.47 4.73 -1.59
CA LYS A 127 -22.91 4.58 -1.39
C LYS A 127 -23.40 5.64 -0.41
N GLY A 128 -24.58 6.21 -0.69
CA GLY A 128 -25.19 7.27 0.14
C GLY A 128 -24.60 8.67 -0.09
N LEU A 129 -23.55 8.80 -0.90
CA LEU A 129 -22.91 10.09 -1.17
C LEU A 129 -23.84 11.05 -1.91
N ASP A 130 -24.64 10.58 -2.86
CA ASP A 130 -25.55 11.42 -3.65
C ASP A 130 -26.62 12.10 -2.78
N ASP A 131 -27.20 11.36 -1.83
CA ASP A 131 -28.20 11.88 -0.91
C ASP A 131 -27.61 12.94 0.03
N VAL A 132 -26.39 12.68 0.53
CA VAL A 132 -25.67 13.61 1.40
C VAL A 132 -25.27 14.87 0.62
N LEU A 133 -24.74 14.72 -0.60
CA LEU A 133 -24.37 15.85 -1.45
C LEU A 133 -25.58 16.71 -1.84
N THR A 134 -26.73 16.10 -2.12
CA THR A 134 -27.96 16.84 -2.44
C THR A 134 -28.43 17.71 -1.27
N LYS A 135 -28.41 17.17 -0.05
CA LYS A 135 -28.70 17.95 1.16
C LYS A 135 -27.67 19.05 1.37
N MET A 136 -26.39 18.74 1.20
CA MET A 136 -25.30 19.71 1.37
C MET A 136 -25.37 20.85 0.34
N LYS A 137 -25.74 20.57 -0.91
CA LYS A 137 -26.00 21.60 -1.93
C LYS A 137 -27.18 22.50 -1.57
N THR A 138 -28.19 21.97 -0.86
CA THR A 138 -29.34 22.75 -0.39
C THR A 138 -28.94 23.68 0.75
N ASP A 139 -28.24 23.15 1.76
CA ASP A 139 -27.88 23.90 2.96
C ASP A 139 -26.68 24.85 2.74
N HIS A 140 -25.76 24.48 1.85
CA HIS A 140 -24.47 25.13 1.64
C HIS A 140 -24.20 25.40 0.14
N ALA A 141 -25.22 25.90 -0.57
CA ALA A 141 -25.16 26.14 -2.02
C ALA A 141 -23.92 26.92 -2.49
N TYR A 142 -23.44 27.87 -1.69
CA TYR A 142 -22.25 28.69 -1.97
C TYR A 142 -20.93 27.90 -2.09
N LEU A 143 -20.89 26.65 -1.64
CA LEU A 143 -19.71 25.78 -1.76
C LEU A 143 -19.62 25.10 -3.13
N PHE A 144 -20.71 25.11 -3.91
CA PHE A 144 -20.82 24.43 -5.20
C PHE A 144 -21.03 25.43 -6.32
N LYS A 145 -20.44 25.14 -7.47
CA LYS A 145 -20.67 25.89 -8.70
C LYS A 145 -22.14 25.73 -9.07
N ALA A 146 -22.76 26.81 -9.52
CA ALA A 146 -24.07 26.72 -10.15
C ALA A 146 -23.97 25.73 -11.32
N GLU A 147 -24.93 24.82 -11.45
CA GLU A 147 -25.05 24.04 -12.67
C GLU A 147 -25.18 25.03 -13.83
N ASP A 148 -24.25 24.97 -14.79
CA ASP A 148 -24.32 25.76 -16.01
C ASP A 148 -25.55 25.29 -16.80
N THR A 149 -26.73 25.81 -16.45
CA THR A 149 -27.91 25.76 -17.32
C THR A 149 -27.79 26.72 -18.49
N ASN A 150 -26.66 27.42 -18.59
CA ASN A 150 -26.33 28.29 -19.70
C ASN A 150 -25.01 27.80 -20.28
N ASN A 151 -25.08 27.13 -21.43
CA ASN A 151 -24.07 27.34 -22.44
C ASN A 151 -23.92 28.87 -22.57
N PRO A 152 -22.85 29.51 -22.10
CA PRO A 152 -22.63 30.89 -22.44
C PRO A 152 -22.23 30.79 -23.91
N ASN A 153 -23.22 30.96 -24.78
CA ASN A 153 -22.96 31.31 -26.16
C ASN A 153 -22.10 32.57 -26.05
N LEU A 154 -20.77 32.39 -26.09
CA LEU A 154 -19.74 33.41 -26.07
C LEU A 154 -19.86 34.17 -27.38
N SER A 155 -20.99 34.84 -27.55
CA SER A 155 -21.17 35.93 -28.47
C SER A 155 -20.26 36.99 -27.93
N GLY A 156 -19.09 37.12 -28.55
CA GLY A 156 -18.06 38.08 -28.17
C GLY A 156 -18.70 39.41 -27.81
N PHE A 157 -18.21 39.99 -26.72
CA PHE A 157 -18.56 41.34 -26.26
C PHE A 157 -18.69 42.27 -27.46
N LYS A 158 -19.94 42.62 -27.83
CA LYS A 158 -20.19 43.69 -28.80
C LYS A 158 -19.96 44.99 -28.03
N PRO A 159 -18.86 45.73 -28.27
CA PRO A 159 -18.68 47.00 -27.60
C PRO A 159 -19.89 47.88 -27.91
N ASN A 160 -20.46 48.43 -26.84
CA ASN A 160 -21.63 49.27 -26.86
C ASN A 160 -21.40 50.42 -27.85
N ASN A 161 -22.05 50.36 -29.01
CA ASN A 161 -22.04 51.49 -29.95
C ASN A 161 -22.71 52.66 -29.22
N PRO A 162 -22.04 53.82 -29.04
CA PRO A 162 -22.66 54.94 -28.34
C PRO A 162 -23.95 55.35 -29.07
N PRO A 163 -25.03 55.68 -28.34
CA PRO A 163 -26.31 56.01 -28.94
C PRO A 163 -26.20 57.37 -29.62
N GLY A 164 -25.93 57.40 -30.92
CA GLY A 164 -25.75 58.68 -31.60
C GLY A 164 -25.31 58.63 -33.05
N LYS A 165 -26.07 57.96 -33.93
CA LYS A 165 -26.49 58.45 -35.26
C LYS A 165 -27.04 57.29 -36.10
N ASN A 166 -28.36 57.12 -36.03
CA ASN A 166 -29.10 56.88 -37.25
C ASN A 166 -28.91 58.12 -38.12
N ASN A 167 -27.99 58.05 -39.09
CA ASN A 167 -28.08 58.89 -40.27
C ASN A 167 -27.79 57.98 -41.45
N GLY A 168 -28.80 57.80 -42.30
CA GLY A 168 -28.65 57.35 -43.67
C GLY A 168 -27.81 58.37 -44.44
N SER A 169 -26.51 58.42 -44.13
CA SER A 169 -25.52 59.07 -44.96
C SER A 169 -25.09 57.99 -45.94
N ASN A 170 -25.50 58.17 -47.19
CA ASN A 170 -25.18 57.32 -48.34
C ASN A 170 -23.67 57.42 -48.69
N THR A 171 -22.83 57.37 -47.67
CA THR A 171 -21.48 57.91 -47.67
C THR A 171 -20.52 56.77 -47.44
N ASN A 172 -19.64 56.60 -48.41
CA ASN A 172 -18.73 55.49 -48.54
C ASN A 172 -17.72 55.47 -47.36
N PRO A 173 -17.66 54.39 -46.56
CA PRO A 173 -16.78 54.34 -45.39
C PRO A 173 -15.29 54.21 -45.75
N TRP A 174 -14.93 54.03 -47.03
CA TRP A 174 -13.55 54.07 -47.55
C TRP A 174 -13.14 55.45 -48.08
N ALA A 175 -14.08 56.38 -48.30
CA ALA A 175 -13.73 57.73 -48.76
C ALA A 175 -13.03 58.53 -47.65
N LYS A 176 -12.09 59.40 -48.04
CA LYS A 176 -11.22 60.15 -47.11
C LYS A 176 -11.99 60.98 -46.08
N GLU A 177 -13.10 61.57 -46.49
CA GLU A 177 -13.92 62.45 -45.63
C GLU A 177 -14.85 61.68 -44.66
N SER A 178 -15.02 60.38 -44.86
CA SER A 178 -16.00 59.53 -44.15
C SER A 178 -15.41 58.21 -43.70
N PHE A 179 -14.09 58.17 -43.54
CA PHE A 179 -13.34 56.97 -43.22
C PHE A 179 -13.79 56.35 -41.89
N ASN A 180 -14.30 55.12 -41.91
CA ASN A 180 -14.76 54.39 -40.72
C ASN A 180 -14.40 52.90 -40.77
N LEU A 181 -13.34 52.51 -40.05
CA LEU A 181 -12.83 51.14 -39.98
C LEU A 181 -13.86 50.12 -39.46
N THR A 182 -14.74 50.52 -38.54
CA THR A 182 -15.76 49.62 -37.97
C THR A 182 -16.81 49.27 -39.01
N GLU A 183 -17.30 50.26 -39.77
CA GLU A 183 -18.24 50.02 -40.87
C GLU A 183 -17.58 49.27 -42.04
N GLN A 184 -16.29 49.54 -42.33
CA GLN A 184 -15.55 48.76 -43.32
C GLN A 184 -15.49 47.27 -42.94
N GLY A 185 -15.12 46.97 -41.67
CA GLY A 185 -15.07 45.59 -41.18
C GLY A 185 -16.43 44.90 -41.20
N ARG A 186 -17.50 45.63 -40.85
CA ARG A 186 -18.87 45.12 -40.93
C ARG A 186 -19.27 44.79 -42.36
N ILE A 187 -19.08 45.72 -43.31
CA ILE A 187 -19.46 45.53 -44.72
C ILE A 187 -18.61 44.43 -45.37
N MET A 188 -17.30 44.36 -45.09
CA MET A 188 -16.45 43.27 -45.59
C MET A 188 -16.91 41.89 -45.12
N ASN A 189 -17.48 41.79 -43.91
CA ASN A 189 -17.95 40.53 -43.35
C ASN A 189 -19.38 40.17 -43.81
N GLU A 190 -20.25 41.16 -43.95
CA GLU A 190 -21.67 40.97 -44.31
C GLU A 190 -21.92 40.96 -45.82
N ASN A 191 -21.18 41.76 -46.60
CA ASN A 191 -21.33 41.86 -48.06
C ASN A 191 -19.99 42.24 -48.75
N PRO A 192 -19.12 41.24 -49.02
CA PRO A 192 -17.81 41.46 -49.62
C PRO A 192 -17.83 42.15 -51.00
N ASP A 193 -18.86 41.88 -51.81
CA ASP A 193 -19.00 42.49 -53.14
C ASP A 193 -19.28 43.99 -53.04
N LEU A 194 -20.16 44.39 -52.12
CA LEU A 194 -20.41 45.80 -51.81
C LEU A 194 -19.16 46.50 -51.28
N ALA A 195 -18.37 45.81 -50.44
CA ALA A 195 -17.09 46.34 -49.95
C ALA A 195 -16.13 46.67 -51.10
N ASN A 196 -15.99 45.75 -52.06
CA ASN A 196 -15.12 45.95 -53.23
C ASN A 196 -15.56 47.12 -54.11
N GLN A 197 -16.87 47.28 -54.33
CA GLN A 197 -17.42 48.40 -55.09
C GLN A 197 -17.15 49.74 -54.41
N LEU A 198 -17.37 49.82 -53.09
CA LEU A 198 -17.14 51.04 -52.31
C LEU A 198 -15.65 51.36 -52.22
N MET A 199 -14.76 50.38 -52.03
CA MET A 199 -13.31 50.59 -52.10
C MET A 199 -12.87 51.16 -53.46
N ALA A 200 -13.42 50.64 -54.55
CA ALA A 200 -13.11 51.14 -55.90
C ALA A 200 -13.60 52.58 -56.14
N GLN A 201 -14.74 52.96 -55.55
CA GLN A 201 -15.28 54.33 -55.63
C GLN A 201 -14.53 55.35 -54.75
N ALA A 202 -13.73 54.88 -53.78
CA ALA A 202 -12.98 55.74 -52.86
C ALA A 202 -11.54 56.06 -53.32
N LYS A 203 -11.11 55.49 -54.45
CA LYS A 203 -9.77 55.67 -55.04
C LYS A 203 -9.71 56.90 -55.94
#